data_AF-A0A9D5APS2-F1
#
_entry.id   AF-A0A9D5APS2-F1
#
_cell.length_a   1.000
_cell.length_b   1.000
_cell.length_c   1.000
_cell.angle_alpha   90.00
_cell.angle_beta   90.00
_cell.angle_gamma   90.00
#
_symmetry.space_group_name_H-M   'P 1'
#
loop_
_entity.id
_entity.type
_entity.pdbx_description
1 polymer ?
#
loop_
_entity_poly.entity_id
_entity_poly.type
_entity_poly.pdbx_seq_one_letter_code
_entity_poly.pdbx_strand_id
1 'polypeptide(L)'
;MDESAKRIQKAALGTPENHFLILLAHNGPTGLGSGLNDICGKDWEFKGDGGDHGDPDLACAISLLKENNEVSIPLVVFGHMHKELAHGNGFRKMIVVGADNTIYLNGAIVPRVKSLDDGNKRSLDNESPLSSLEIKGTARAFTLVELSEGRVTKVAESWVAVVEDRTTLIEEYVLFERN
;
A
#
# COMPACT_ATOMS: atom_id res chain seq x y z
N MET A 1 -17.48 -12.67 -15.42
CA MET A 1 -16.90 -12.58 -14.07
C MET A 1 -16.52 -14.00 -13.69
N ASP A 2 -15.41 -14.20 -12.98
CA ASP A 2 -14.80 -15.49 -12.55
C ASP A 2 -13.69 -16.08 -13.43
N GLU A 3 -13.52 -15.64 -14.68
CA GLU A 3 -12.45 -16.19 -15.53
C GLU A 3 -11.07 -15.80 -14.98
N SER A 4 -10.89 -14.55 -14.55
CA SER A 4 -9.67 -14.09 -13.90
C SER A 4 -9.44 -14.80 -12.57
N ALA A 5 -10.49 -14.96 -11.77
CA ALA A 5 -10.41 -15.64 -10.47
C ALA A 5 -9.90 -17.09 -10.61
N LYS A 6 -10.47 -17.85 -11.56
CA LYS A 6 -10.03 -19.23 -11.87
C LYS A 6 -8.59 -19.28 -12.39
N ARG A 7 -8.16 -18.28 -13.16
CA ARG A 7 -6.76 -18.20 -13.64
C ARG A 7 -5.79 -17.94 -12.49
N ILE A 8 -6.13 -17.06 -11.54
CA ILE A 8 -5.34 -16.83 -10.33
C ILE A 8 -5.27 -18.11 -9.49
N GLN A 9 -6.41 -18.75 -9.23
CA GLN A 9 -6.46 -20.02 -8.49
C GLN A 9 -5.56 -21.08 -9.16
N LYS A 10 -5.72 -21.27 -10.47
CA LYS A 10 -4.94 -22.24 -11.24
C LYS A 10 -3.44 -21.96 -11.20
N ALA A 11 -3.03 -20.69 -11.20
CA ALA A 11 -1.62 -20.31 -11.12
C ALA A 11 -1.00 -20.63 -9.75
N ALA A 12 -1.82 -20.67 -8.70
CA ALA A 12 -1.43 -21.01 -7.35
C ALA A 12 -1.51 -22.52 -7.04
N LEU A 13 -2.14 -23.32 -7.91
CA LEU A 13 -2.17 -24.77 -7.76
C LEU A 13 -0.75 -25.36 -7.83
N GLY A 14 -0.47 -26.33 -6.97
CA GLY A 14 0.85 -26.95 -6.87
C GLY A 14 1.85 -26.16 -6.01
N THR A 15 1.38 -25.17 -5.25
CA THR A 15 2.16 -24.58 -4.15
C THR A 15 2.63 -25.70 -3.22
N PRO A 16 3.95 -25.85 -2.96
CA PRO A 16 4.42 -26.92 -2.11
C PRO A 16 3.92 -26.77 -0.66
N GLU A 17 3.70 -27.88 0.05
CA GLU A 17 3.06 -27.92 1.39
C GLU A 17 3.73 -27.02 2.46
N ASN A 18 5.01 -26.66 2.28
CA ASN A 18 5.76 -25.81 3.21
C ASN A 18 5.95 -24.37 2.71
N HIS A 19 5.18 -23.95 1.72
CA HIS A 19 5.23 -22.59 1.16
C HIS A 19 3.93 -21.85 1.44
N PHE A 20 4.00 -20.54 1.31
CA PHE A 20 2.86 -19.65 1.41
C PHE A 20 2.80 -18.77 0.16
N LEU A 21 1.62 -18.20 -0.10
CA LEU A 21 1.40 -17.32 -1.23
C LEU A 21 1.38 -15.86 -0.80
N ILE A 22 2.08 -15.04 -1.56
CA ILE A 22 1.91 -13.59 -1.55
C ILE A 22 1.19 -13.22 -2.84
N LEU A 23 0.06 -12.51 -2.73
CA LEU A 23 -0.66 -12.02 -3.89
C LEU A 23 -0.29 -10.56 -4.14
N LEU A 24 -0.05 -10.23 -5.41
CA LEU A 24 0.26 -8.88 -5.89
C LEU A 24 -0.78 -8.50 -6.94
N ALA A 25 -1.49 -7.40 -6.71
CA ALA A 25 -2.53 -6.92 -7.62
C ALA A 25 -2.47 -5.40 -7.80
N HIS A 26 -3.16 -4.88 -8.81
CA HIS A 26 -3.30 -3.42 -8.95
C HIS A 26 -4.34 -2.87 -7.96
N ASN A 27 -5.52 -3.47 -7.93
CA ASN A 27 -6.60 -3.15 -6.99
C ASN A 27 -6.64 -4.15 -5.84
N GLY A 28 -7.09 -3.71 -4.67
CA GLY A 28 -7.40 -4.62 -3.55
C GLY A 28 -8.69 -5.39 -3.79
N PRO A 29 -8.98 -6.44 -3.01
CA PRO A 29 -10.21 -7.21 -3.16
C PRO A 29 -11.44 -6.41 -2.70
N THR A 30 -12.61 -6.69 -3.29
CA THR A 30 -13.90 -6.23 -2.77
C THR A 30 -14.14 -6.78 -1.35
N GLY A 31 -14.96 -6.08 -0.57
CA GLY A 31 -15.30 -6.38 0.82
C GLY A 31 -14.52 -5.52 1.83
N LEU A 32 -13.64 -4.65 1.35
CA LEU A 32 -12.75 -3.80 2.16
C LEU A 32 -12.93 -2.29 1.87
N GLY A 33 -14.07 -1.88 1.30
CA GLY A 33 -14.32 -0.50 0.89
C GLY A 33 -15.64 0.09 1.37
N SER A 34 -16.12 -0.29 2.56
CA SER A 34 -17.44 0.13 3.06
C SER A 34 -17.58 1.64 3.28
N GLY A 35 -16.52 2.31 3.70
CA GLY A 35 -16.43 3.75 3.87
C GLY A 35 -15.35 4.39 3.00
N LEU A 36 -15.45 5.71 2.84
CA LEU A 36 -14.54 6.53 2.00
C LEU A 36 -13.05 6.27 2.28
N ASN A 37 -12.68 6.18 3.56
CA ASN A 37 -11.29 6.03 3.99
C ASN A 37 -10.85 4.57 4.19
N ASP A 38 -11.71 3.59 3.90
CA ASP A 38 -11.32 2.20 3.93
C ASP A 38 -10.31 1.89 2.82
N ILE A 39 -9.57 0.79 2.96
CA ILE A 39 -8.43 0.47 2.09
C ILE A 39 -8.81 0.34 0.60
N CYS A 40 -10.04 -0.10 0.31
CA CYS A 40 -10.64 -0.16 -1.04
C CYS A 40 -11.80 0.85 -1.23
N GLY A 41 -11.95 1.84 -0.35
CA GLY A 41 -13.07 2.78 -0.34
C GLY A 41 -13.00 3.85 -1.43
N LYS A 42 -14.03 3.98 -2.25
CA LYS A 42 -14.17 5.04 -3.24
C LYS A 42 -14.33 6.40 -2.57
N ASP A 43 -13.51 7.38 -2.91
CA ASP A 43 -13.42 8.68 -2.22
C ASP A 43 -13.56 9.92 -3.12
N TRP A 44 -13.68 9.75 -4.44
CA TRP A 44 -13.73 10.84 -5.43
C TRP A 44 -15.14 11.34 -5.78
N GLU A 45 -16.18 10.88 -5.08
CA GLU A 45 -17.54 11.39 -5.27
C GLU A 45 -17.89 12.46 -4.23
N PHE A 46 -18.22 13.66 -4.71
CA PHE A 46 -18.51 14.83 -3.87
C PHE A 46 -19.72 14.68 -2.95
N LYS A 47 -20.67 13.78 -3.27
CA LYS A 47 -21.96 13.60 -2.57
C LYS A 47 -22.34 12.12 -2.48
N GLY A 48 -21.42 11.27 -2.02
CA GLY A 48 -21.67 9.85 -1.82
C GLY A 48 -21.20 9.40 -0.44
N ASP A 49 -21.81 8.33 0.05
CA ASP A 49 -21.43 7.67 1.31
C ASP A 49 -20.17 6.79 1.14
N GLY A 50 -19.50 6.90 -0.01
CA GLY A 50 -18.41 6.04 -0.44
C GLY A 50 -18.91 4.84 -1.26
N GLY A 51 -18.13 3.78 -1.27
CA GLY A 51 -18.44 2.55 -2.00
C GLY A 51 -17.22 1.68 -2.18
N ASP A 52 -17.43 0.40 -2.45
CA ASP A 52 -16.31 -0.53 -2.61
C ASP A 52 -15.77 -0.47 -4.05
N HIS A 53 -14.49 -0.08 -4.19
CA HIS A 53 -13.76 -0.09 -5.45
C HIS A 53 -12.81 -1.30 -5.58
N GLY A 54 -12.94 -2.28 -4.70
CA GLY A 54 -12.17 -3.50 -4.76
C GLY A 54 -12.54 -4.37 -5.96
N ASP A 55 -11.60 -5.21 -6.36
CA ASP A 55 -11.71 -6.19 -7.43
C ASP A 55 -12.46 -7.45 -6.94
N PRO A 56 -13.64 -7.76 -7.52
CA PRO A 56 -14.43 -8.92 -7.12
C PRO A 56 -13.80 -10.25 -7.58
N ASP A 57 -13.04 -10.26 -8.68
CA ASP A 57 -12.37 -11.47 -9.15
C ASP A 57 -11.18 -11.80 -8.22
N LEU A 58 -10.47 -10.80 -7.69
CA LEU A 58 -9.43 -11.02 -6.67
C LEU A 58 -10.02 -11.55 -5.36
N ALA A 59 -11.14 -10.97 -4.90
CA ALA A 59 -11.84 -11.45 -3.71
C ALA A 59 -12.30 -12.92 -3.86
N CYS A 60 -12.84 -13.25 -5.04
CA CYS A 60 -13.24 -14.62 -5.39
C CYS A 60 -12.01 -15.57 -5.40
N ALA A 61 -10.91 -15.16 -6.03
CA ALA A 61 -9.68 -15.97 -6.08
C ALA A 61 -9.11 -16.26 -4.68
N ILE A 62 -9.05 -15.25 -3.81
CA ILE A 62 -8.59 -15.40 -2.43
C ILE A 62 -9.48 -16.39 -1.68
N SER A 63 -10.80 -16.29 -1.86
CA SER A 63 -11.75 -17.18 -1.22
C SER A 63 -11.58 -18.64 -1.69
N LEU A 64 -11.44 -18.85 -3.00
CA LEU A 64 -11.19 -20.17 -3.60
C LEU A 64 -9.86 -20.79 -3.16
N LEU A 65 -8.82 -19.98 -2.97
CA LEU A 65 -7.50 -20.46 -2.54
C LEU A 65 -7.43 -20.82 -1.05
N LYS A 66 -8.29 -20.19 -0.24
CA LYS A 66 -8.41 -20.47 1.19
C LYS A 66 -9.41 -21.58 1.50
N GLU A 67 -10.16 -22.03 0.50
CA GLU A 67 -11.07 -23.15 0.63
C GLU A 67 -10.30 -24.37 1.16
N ASN A 68 -10.85 -25.05 2.17
CA ASN A 68 -10.26 -26.20 2.84
C ASN A 68 -8.88 -25.99 3.51
N ASN A 69 -8.43 -24.74 3.70
CA ASN A 69 -7.11 -24.39 4.26
C ASN A 69 -5.92 -25.01 3.49
N GLU A 70 -6.06 -25.23 2.19
CA GLU A 70 -5.01 -25.85 1.36
C GLU A 70 -3.78 -24.95 1.20
N VAL A 71 -3.97 -23.62 1.23
CA VAL A 71 -2.87 -22.67 1.02
C VAL A 71 -2.92 -21.50 2.00
N SER A 72 -1.76 -21.19 2.58
CA SER A 72 -1.58 -20.03 3.44
C SER A 72 -1.32 -18.77 2.60
N ILE A 73 -2.08 -17.69 2.85
CA ILE A 73 -1.92 -16.40 2.18
C ILE A 73 -1.67 -15.32 3.25
N PRO A 74 -0.44 -15.17 3.77
CA PRO A 74 -0.18 -14.20 4.83
C PRO A 74 -0.25 -12.74 4.37
N LEU A 75 -0.11 -12.47 3.06
CA LEU A 75 -0.01 -11.12 2.53
C LEU A 75 -0.66 -10.99 1.16
N VAL A 76 -1.51 -9.98 1.03
CA VAL A 76 -2.08 -9.50 -0.24
C VAL A 76 -1.68 -8.03 -0.38
N VAL A 77 -0.81 -7.74 -1.35
CA VAL A 77 -0.33 -6.39 -1.64
C VAL A 77 -1.03 -5.85 -2.87
N PHE A 78 -1.52 -4.63 -2.77
CA PHE A 78 -2.14 -3.93 -3.88
C PHE A 78 -1.86 -2.42 -3.86
N GLY A 79 -2.43 -1.71 -4.81
CA GLY A 79 -2.30 -0.26 -4.93
C GLY A 79 -3.60 0.39 -5.40
N HIS A 80 -3.48 1.24 -6.42
CA HIS A 80 -4.54 2.05 -7.03
C HIS A 80 -5.15 3.12 -6.13
N MET A 81 -5.65 2.73 -4.96
CA MET A 81 -6.33 3.62 -4.02
C MET A 81 -5.30 4.46 -3.26
N HIS A 82 -5.14 5.74 -3.59
CA HIS A 82 -4.09 6.58 -3.01
C HIS A 82 -4.26 6.79 -1.49
N LYS A 83 -3.12 6.96 -0.80
CA LYS A 83 -3.07 7.24 0.64
C LYS A 83 -3.78 8.53 1.04
N GLU A 84 -3.55 9.61 0.31
CA GLU A 84 -4.29 10.86 0.49
C GLU A 84 -5.65 10.76 -0.20
N LEU A 85 -6.71 11.07 0.54
CA LEU A 85 -8.06 11.04 0.00
C LEU A 85 -8.29 12.23 -0.93
N ALA A 86 -9.14 12.03 -1.92
CA ALA A 86 -9.57 13.07 -2.84
C ALA A 86 -10.12 14.30 -2.08
N HIS A 87 -9.91 15.47 -2.67
CA HIS A 87 -10.34 16.76 -2.11
C HIS A 87 -9.71 17.12 -0.75
N GLY A 88 -8.63 16.45 -0.34
CA GLY A 88 -7.94 16.74 0.91
C GLY A 88 -8.69 16.25 2.16
N ASN A 89 -9.54 15.23 2.01
CA ASN A 89 -10.42 14.73 3.07
C ASN A 89 -9.71 13.78 4.07
N GLY A 90 -8.39 13.89 4.22
CA GLY A 90 -7.59 13.09 5.14
C GLY A 90 -6.91 11.89 4.47
N PHE A 91 -6.72 10.82 5.24
CA PHE A 91 -5.92 9.66 4.84
C PHE A 91 -6.70 8.35 4.85
N ARG A 92 -6.34 7.48 3.91
CA ARG A 92 -6.83 6.12 3.75
C ARG A 92 -6.17 5.17 4.75
N LYS A 93 -6.92 4.17 5.22
CA LYS A 93 -6.35 3.00 5.91
C LYS A 93 -5.47 2.24 4.91
N MET A 94 -4.17 2.14 5.18
CA MET A 94 -3.23 1.47 4.28
C MET A 94 -3.02 -0.02 4.60
N ILE A 95 -3.56 -0.49 5.72
CA ILE A 95 -3.47 -1.88 6.15
C ILE A 95 -4.80 -2.35 6.75
N VAL A 96 -5.16 -3.60 6.48
CA VAL A 96 -6.26 -4.32 7.14
C VAL A 96 -5.76 -5.72 7.51
N VAL A 97 -6.06 -6.15 8.73
CA VAL A 97 -5.82 -7.53 9.19
C VAL A 97 -7.12 -8.30 9.08
N GLY A 98 -7.14 -9.32 8.22
CA GLY A 98 -8.28 -10.23 8.08
C GLY A 98 -8.49 -11.11 9.32
N ALA A 99 -9.69 -11.66 9.48
CA ALA A 99 -10.00 -12.59 10.57
C ALA A 99 -9.14 -13.87 10.54
N ASP A 100 -8.61 -14.22 9.37
CA ASP A 100 -7.68 -15.32 9.15
C ASP A 100 -6.20 -14.93 9.30
N ASN A 101 -5.92 -13.71 9.79
CA ASN A 101 -4.59 -13.10 9.90
C ASN A 101 -3.90 -12.77 8.56
N THR A 102 -4.63 -12.79 7.44
CA THR A 102 -4.12 -12.25 6.17
C THR A 102 -3.94 -10.74 6.30
N ILE A 103 -2.76 -10.24 5.95
CA ILE A 103 -2.53 -8.80 5.85
C ILE A 103 -2.89 -8.32 4.45
N TYR A 104 -3.81 -7.38 4.37
CA TYR A 104 -4.13 -6.62 3.18
C TYR A 104 -3.39 -5.30 3.24
N LEU A 105 -2.46 -5.09 2.31
CA LEU A 105 -1.54 -3.96 2.32
C LEU A 105 -1.69 -3.15 1.02
N ASN A 106 -1.99 -1.86 1.18
CA ASN A 106 -2.02 -0.92 0.09
C ASN A 106 -0.69 -0.13 0.06
N GLY A 107 0.05 -0.21 -1.06
CA GLY A 107 1.32 0.47 -1.28
C GLY A 107 1.23 1.76 -2.12
N ALA A 108 0.01 2.27 -2.37
CA ALA A 108 -0.21 3.43 -3.25
C ALA A 108 0.01 4.77 -2.54
N ILE A 109 1.29 5.09 -2.31
CA ILE A 109 1.73 6.42 -1.86
C ILE A 109 2.05 7.28 -3.09
N VAL A 110 1.32 8.38 -3.26
CA VAL A 110 1.46 9.30 -4.39
C VAL A 110 1.48 10.75 -3.88
N PRO A 111 2.48 11.57 -4.26
CA PRO A 111 3.64 11.21 -5.06
C PRO A 111 4.62 10.31 -4.27
N ARG A 112 5.17 9.29 -4.93
CA ARG A 112 6.19 8.39 -4.33
C ARG A 112 7.56 9.04 -4.23
N VAL A 113 7.82 10.05 -5.05
CA VAL A 113 9.07 10.81 -5.09
C VAL A 113 8.72 12.29 -4.92
N LYS A 114 9.31 12.93 -3.91
CA LYS A 114 9.14 14.36 -3.61
C LYS A 114 10.50 15.04 -3.75
N SER A 115 10.53 16.24 -4.34
CA SER A 115 11.73 17.07 -4.36
C SER A 115 12.00 17.59 -2.94
N LEU A 116 13.24 17.54 -2.47
CA LEU A 116 13.59 18.10 -1.16
C LEU A 116 13.54 19.65 -1.15
N ASP A 117 13.64 20.28 -2.33
CA ASP A 117 13.59 21.74 -2.50
C ASP A 117 12.17 22.34 -2.41
N ASP A 118 11.11 21.51 -2.49
CA ASP A 118 9.72 21.99 -2.49
C ASP A 118 9.22 22.41 -1.09
N GLY A 119 9.99 22.12 -0.04
CA GLY A 119 9.62 22.42 1.35
C GLY A 119 9.71 23.89 1.75
N ASN A 120 10.40 24.75 0.96
CA ASN A 120 10.77 26.10 1.41
C ASN A 120 10.23 27.25 0.55
N LYS A 121 9.39 26.98 -0.48
CA LYS A 121 8.87 28.04 -1.38
C LYS A 121 7.53 28.64 -0.98
N ARG A 122 7.02 28.36 0.22
CA ARG A 122 5.75 28.96 0.72
C ARG A 122 5.91 30.06 1.76
N SER A 123 7.13 30.54 2.02
CA SER A 123 7.31 31.71 2.88
C SER A 123 8.60 32.44 2.53
N LEU A 124 8.48 33.77 2.39
CA LEU A 124 9.52 34.80 2.30
C LEU A 124 9.93 35.19 0.87
N ASP A 125 9.17 36.15 0.33
CA ASP A 125 9.74 37.25 -0.44
C ASP A 125 10.81 37.93 0.42
N ASN A 126 12.09 37.67 0.14
CA ASN A 126 13.14 38.68 0.24
C ASN A 126 14.44 38.16 -0.39
N GLU A 127 14.96 38.97 -1.30
CA GLU A 127 16.17 38.71 -2.07
C GLU A 127 17.41 38.51 -1.20
N SER A 128 18.17 37.47 -1.50
CA SER A 128 19.61 37.40 -1.24
C SER A 128 20.28 36.61 -2.38
N PRO A 129 21.23 37.19 -3.14
CA PRO A 129 21.83 36.56 -4.31
C PRO A 129 23.00 35.61 -4.01
N LEU A 130 23.28 35.27 -2.74
CA LEU A 130 24.33 34.31 -2.39
C LEU A 130 23.99 33.53 -1.12
N SER A 131 23.39 32.35 -1.26
CA SER A 131 23.77 31.12 -0.53
C SER A 131 22.67 30.07 -0.61
N SER A 132 22.83 29.10 -1.51
CA SER A 132 22.71 27.70 -1.16
C SER A 132 23.17 26.92 -2.37
N LEU A 133 24.18 26.08 -2.18
CA LEU A 133 24.40 24.96 -3.06
C LEU A 133 23.06 24.20 -3.03
N GLU A 134 22.24 24.30 -4.10
CA GLU A 134 20.98 23.57 -4.19
C GLU A 134 21.34 22.09 -4.09
N ILE A 135 21.20 21.50 -2.90
CA ILE A 135 21.38 20.07 -2.70
C ILE A 135 20.15 19.41 -3.33
N LYS A 136 20.22 19.20 -4.64
CA LYS A 136 19.18 18.54 -5.42
C LYS A 136 19.07 17.09 -4.97
N GLY A 137 18.11 16.84 -4.10
CA GLY A 137 17.77 15.51 -3.62
C GLY A 137 16.29 15.21 -3.71
N THR A 138 15.96 13.94 -3.57
CA THR A 138 14.57 13.46 -3.56
C THR A 138 14.29 12.68 -2.29
N ALA A 139 13.13 12.88 -1.68
CA ALA A 139 12.57 11.93 -0.73
C ALA A 139 11.76 10.87 -1.50
N ARG A 140 12.01 9.59 -1.22
CA ARG A 140 11.36 8.45 -1.90
C ARG A 140 10.66 7.56 -0.89
N ALA A 141 9.39 7.25 -1.13
CA ALA A 141 8.61 6.38 -0.28
C ALA A 141 8.79 4.90 -0.64
N PHE A 142 8.97 4.08 0.38
CA PHE A 142 9.04 2.63 0.34
C PHE A 142 8.05 2.04 1.35
N THR A 143 7.60 0.82 1.08
CA THR A 143 6.87 0.02 2.07
C THR A 143 7.69 -1.23 2.33
N LEU A 144 8.15 -1.41 3.55
CA LEU A 144 8.91 -2.56 4.01
C LEU A 144 7.97 -3.55 4.68
N VAL A 145 8.05 -4.81 4.29
CA VAL A 145 7.32 -5.91 4.92
C VAL A 145 8.34 -6.95 5.39
N GLU A 146 8.28 -7.25 6.68
CA GLU A 146 9.07 -8.30 7.29
C GLU A 146 8.21 -9.55 7.44
N LEU A 147 8.74 -10.69 6.98
CA LEU A 147 8.09 -11.99 7.11
C LEU A 147 8.98 -12.96 7.87
N SER A 148 8.38 -13.73 8.77
CA SER A 148 9.02 -14.84 9.48
C SER A 148 8.04 -15.99 9.59
N GLU A 149 8.51 -17.22 9.34
CA GLU A 149 7.72 -18.46 9.46
C GLU A 149 6.35 -18.39 8.74
N GLY A 150 6.33 -17.80 7.54
CA GLY A 150 5.11 -17.66 6.74
C GLY A 150 4.08 -16.69 7.31
N ARG A 151 4.50 -15.76 8.16
CA ARG A 151 3.66 -14.72 8.76
C ARG A 151 4.32 -13.37 8.59
N VAL A 152 3.50 -12.33 8.41
CA VAL A 152 3.97 -10.95 8.48
C VAL A 152 4.25 -10.60 9.94
N THR A 153 5.45 -10.07 10.21
CA THR A 153 5.88 -9.63 11.55
C THR A 153 5.86 -8.12 11.69
N LYS A 154 6.22 -7.38 10.64
CA LYS A 154 6.20 -5.92 10.63
C LYS A 154 5.87 -5.39 9.25
N VAL A 155 5.13 -4.28 9.21
CA VAL A 155 4.93 -3.47 8.01
C VAL A 155 5.25 -2.02 8.37
N ALA A 156 6.13 -1.39 7.60
CA ALA A 156 6.47 0.01 7.77
C ALA A 156 6.44 0.77 6.44
N GLU A 157 5.98 2.00 6.47
CA GLU A 157 6.20 2.99 5.41
C GLU A 157 7.45 3.80 5.74
N SER A 158 8.40 3.87 4.81
CA SER A 158 9.68 4.55 5.02
C SER A 158 9.92 5.59 3.94
N TRP A 159 10.32 6.80 4.33
CA TRP A 159 10.79 7.84 3.43
C TRP A 159 12.30 7.94 3.48
N VAL A 160 12.96 7.81 2.33
CA VAL A 160 14.41 7.83 2.22
C VAL A 160 14.84 9.03 1.38
N ALA A 161 15.68 9.89 1.95
CA ALA A 161 16.37 10.96 1.23
C ALA A 161 17.43 10.33 0.34
N VAL A 162 17.46 10.74 -0.92
CA VAL A 162 18.51 10.40 -1.90
C VAL A 162 19.12 11.71 -2.36
N VAL A 163 20.38 11.92 -1.98
CA VAL A 163 21.18 13.11 -2.31
C VAL A 163 22.49 12.61 -2.91
N GLU A 164 22.70 12.88 -4.20
CA GLU A 164 23.85 12.33 -4.95
C GLU A 164 23.91 10.80 -4.82
N ASP A 165 24.94 10.27 -4.16
CA ASP A 165 25.19 8.85 -3.89
C ASP A 165 24.78 8.42 -2.48
N ARG A 166 24.29 9.33 -1.65
CA ARG A 166 23.92 9.08 -0.25
C ARG A 166 22.43 8.84 -0.10
N THR A 167 22.10 7.83 0.72
CA THR A 167 20.73 7.52 1.12
C THR A 167 20.58 7.60 2.63
N THR A 168 19.55 8.28 3.13
CA THR A 168 19.28 8.39 4.57
C THR A 168 17.79 8.23 4.85
N LEU A 169 17.44 7.40 5.83
CA LEU A 169 16.07 7.28 6.31
C LEU A 169 15.65 8.59 6.99
N ILE A 170 14.57 9.20 6.50
CA ILE A 170 14.03 10.46 7.02
C ILE A 170 12.91 10.17 8.01
N GLU A 171 11.97 9.31 7.61
CA GLU A 171 10.78 8.99 8.38
C GLU A 171 10.46 7.50 8.23
N GLU A 172 9.97 6.89 9.31
CA GLU A 172 9.43 5.54 9.30
C GLU A 172 8.12 5.52 10.10
N TYR A 173 7.06 5.01 9.48
CA TYR A 173 5.75 4.84 10.07
C TYR A 173 5.42 3.35 10.11
N VAL A 174 5.44 2.77 11.32
CA VAL A 174 5.06 1.37 11.52
C VAL A 174 3.54 1.25 11.40
N LEU A 175 3.08 0.55 10.35
CA LEU A 175 1.67 0.30 10.07
C LEU A 175 1.14 -0.94 10.80
N PHE A 176 2.04 -1.92 11.03
CA PHE A 176 1.73 -3.15 11.74
C PHE A 176 3.01 -3.69 12.37
N GLU A 177 2.89 -4.19 13.58
CA GLU A 177 3.94 -4.94 14.26
C GLU A 177 3.27 -6.02 15.11
N ARG A 178 3.77 -7.24 14.98
CA ARG A 178 3.28 -8.39 15.72
C ARG A 178 3.99 -8.43 17.07
N ASN A 179 3.23 -8.25 18.15
CA ASN A 179 3.70 -8.44 19.52
C ASN A 179 4.12 -9.88 19.80
#